data_AF-A0A7X0IXC7-F1
#
_entry.id   AF-A0A7X0IXC7-F1
#
_cell.length_a   1.000
_cell.length_b   1.000
_cell.length_c   1.000
_cell.angle_alpha   90.00
_cell.angle_beta   90.00
_cell.angle_gamma   90.00
#
_symmetry.space_group_name_H-M   'P 1'
#
loop_
_entity.id
_entity.type
_entity.pdbx_description
1 polymer ?
#
loop_
_entity_poly.entity_id
_entity_poly.type
_entity_poly.pdbx_seq_one_letter_code
_entity_poly.pdbx_strand_id
1 'polypeptide(L)'
;MGYNADPLLDEFYFQTAWSDLKNAIGFDSFNELREFGGISYLKYTLAAAFVASLCLKHEAFCRVMVKKHPEIRIEDILTISADKAGFITSIREALNSFGPNFRHYTTTTEDQAERIYEIIAITPRNANLLNNSSPALPCVIEFANDGIIKCLSGRHHQMEFLLNSLKHTYPREYDSYQQLREGSFQTAVEGLVKSSFPELDIRRNIKLRKDGRELTDVDVAVIDRRHGYLLLVQLKFQDSAARDFRADASRMARFREESLRWLDVVSAWLEEADEQMLRSAFRIPRGTQIRQIRKLVLGRHHAWSLRSVSLDNDTSFASWNQMINTVMLMEKQQGDFRTLGGVHTLLRKYVVDAPDRHHRDQAPVEYVLDKLKFSVVQTRKDEPPVSGSAETKAS
;
A
#
# COMPACT_ATOMS: atom_id res chain seq x y z
N MET A 1 -19.86 -9.81 18.37
CA MET A 1 -20.31 -8.45 18.77
C MET A 1 -21.78 -8.41 19.22
N GLY A 2 -22.34 -9.49 19.77
CA GLY A 2 -23.58 -9.46 20.57
C GLY A 2 -24.87 -8.98 19.88
N TYR A 3 -24.82 -8.49 18.64
CA TYR A 3 -25.98 -7.93 17.98
C TYR A 3 -26.97 -8.99 17.47
N ASN A 4 -26.67 -10.29 17.58
CA ASN A 4 -27.40 -11.40 16.93
C ASN A 4 -27.86 -11.00 15.53
N ALA A 5 -26.92 -10.41 14.77
CA ALA A 5 -27.20 -9.86 13.47
C ALA A 5 -27.28 -11.00 12.45
N ASP A 6 -27.99 -10.74 11.35
CA ASP A 6 -28.04 -11.64 10.21
C ASP A 6 -26.61 -11.97 9.73
N PRO A 7 -26.27 -13.26 9.48
CA PRO A 7 -24.96 -13.65 8.93
C PRO A 7 -24.56 -12.90 7.66
N LEU A 8 -25.53 -12.45 6.85
CA LEU A 8 -25.29 -11.60 5.68
C LEU A 8 -24.63 -10.26 6.04
N LEU A 9 -24.94 -9.69 7.20
CA LEU A 9 -24.29 -8.47 7.67
C LEU A 9 -22.85 -8.74 8.10
N ASP A 10 -22.59 -9.89 8.72
CA ASP A 10 -21.22 -10.28 9.09
C ASP A 10 -20.35 -10.48 7.84
N GLU A 11 -20.87 -11.14 6.80
CA GLU A 11 -20.20 -11.26 5.50
C GLU A 11 -19.98 -9.88 4.85
N PHE A 12 -21.00 -9.03 4.81
CA PHE A 12 -20.91 -7.69 4.21
C PHE A 12 -19.81 -6.83 4.85
N TYR A 13 -19.78 -6.73 6.17
CA TYR A 13 -18.76 -5.93 6.86
C TYR A 13 -17.39 -6.57 6.78
N PHE A 14 -17.29 -7.91 6.79
CA PHE A 14 -16.01 -8.60 6.60
C PHE A 14 -15.43 -8.32 5.20
N GLN A 15 -16.22 -8.46 4.13
CA GLN A 15 -15.76 -8.18 2.77
C GLN A 15 -15.37 -6.71 2.58
N THR A 16 -16.11 -5.79 3.20
CA THR A 16 -15.77 -4.36 3.20
C THR A 16 -14.42 -4.13 3.88
N ALA A 17 -14.24 -4.65 5.10
CA ALA A 17 -12.99 -4.52 5.85
C ALA A 17 -11.80 -5.20 5.15
N TRP A 18 -12.02 -6.35 4.52
CA TRP A 18 -11.00 -7.05 3.73
C TRP A 18 -10.58 -6.24 2.50
N SER A 19 -11.53 -5.59 1.83
CA SER A 19 -11.25 -4.69 0.71
C SER A 19 -10.47 -3.45 1.17
N ASP A 20 -10.86 -2.83 2.28
CA ASP A 20 -10.13 -1.71 2.88
C ASP A 20 -8.70 -2.12 3.26
N LEU A 21 -8.54 -3.28 3.89
CA LEU A 21 -7.24 -3.80 4.30
C LEU A 21 -6.35 -4.10 3.09
N LYS A 22 -6.89 -4.66 2.01
CA LYS A 22 -6.16 -4.89 0.75
C LYS A 22 -5.60 -3.60 0.13
N ASN A 23 -6.29 -2.48 0.35
CA ASN A 23 -5.87 -1.17 -0.13
C ASN A 23 -4.93 -0.45 0.86
N ALA A 24 -4.76 -0.98 2.07
CA ALA A 24 -3.88 -0.41 3.07
C ALA A 24 -2.40 -0.60 2.69
N ILE A 25 -1.58 0.41 3.01
CA ILE A 25 -0.14 0.34 2.79
C ILE A 25 0.43 -0.84 3.59
N GLY A 26 1.28 -1.64 2.94
CA GLY A 26 1.95 -2.77 3.55
C GLY A 26 1.12 -4.06 3.65
N PHE A 27 -0.13 -4.10 3.16
CA PHE A 27 -0.92 -5.34 3.10
C PHE A 27 -0.15 -6.49 2.45
N ASP A 28 0.49 -6.19 1.33
CA ASP A 28 1.28 -7.10 0.49
C ASP A 28 2.77 -7.11 0.87
N SER A 29 3.10 -6.72 2.11
CA SER A 29 4.46 -6.76 2.65
C SER A 29 5.09 -8.14 2.60
N PHE A 30 4.27 -9.19 2.73
CA PHE A 30 4.69 -10.58 2.81
C PHE A 30 3.75 -11.48 2.00
N ASN A 31 4.30 -12.59 1.51
CA ASN A 31 3.49 -13.64 0.90
C ASN A 31 2.61 -14.32 1.98
N GLU A 32 1.35 -14.60 1.64
CA GLU A 32 0.34 -15.15 2.55
C GLU A 32 0.71 -16.49 3.21
N LEU A 33 1.60 -17.26 2.58
CA LEU A 33 2.12 -18.54 3.08
C LEU A 33 3.31 -18.39 4.03
N ARG A 34 3.88 -17.19 4.16
CA ARG A 34 4.96 -16.96 5.13
C ARG A 34 4.42 -17.10 6.53
N GLU A 35 5.22 -17.64 7.43
CA GLU A 35 4.80 -17.93 8.78
C GLU A 35 5.49 -17.02 9.77
N PHE A 36 4.73 -16.45 10.68
CA PHE A 36 5.25 -15.72 11.84
C PHE A 36 4.96 -16.54 13.09
N GLY A 37 6.02 -17.05 13.71
CA GLY A 37 5.95 -18.01 14.80
C GLY A 37 5.20 -19.31 14.42
N GLY A 38 5.27 -19.76 13.17
CA GLY A 38 4.56 -20.96 12.71
C GLY A 38 3.06 -20.76 12.44
N ILE A 39 2.59 -19.51 12.33
CA ILE A 39 1.23 -19.16 11.90
C ILE A 39 1.32 -18.39 10.59
N SER A 40 0.55 -18.80 9.58
CA SER A 40 0.59 -18.15 8.27
C SER A 40 0.17 -16.67 8.33
N TYR A 41 0.81 -15.84 7.52
CA TYR A 41 0.54 -14.42 7.38
C TYR A 41 -0.90 -14.16 6.93
N LEU A 42 -1.48 -15.08 6.15
CA LEU A 42 -2.90 -15.09 5.83
C LEU A 42 -3.79 -15.02 7.09
N LYS A 43 -3.51 -15.81 8.13
CA LYS A 43 -4.34 -15.83 9.35
C LYS A 43 -4.28 -14.50 10.09
N TYR A 44 -3.10 -13.87 10.15
CA TYR A 44 -2.96 -12.54 10.76
C TYR A 44 -3.71 -11.45 9.98
N THR A 45 -3.63 -11.46 8.64
CA THR A 45 -4.35 -10.48 7.81
C THR A 45 -5.87 -10.70 7.86
N LEU A 46 -6.35 -11.94 7.89
CA LEU A 46 -7.77 -12.26 8.12
C LEU A 46 -8.24 -11.77 9.50
N ALA A 47 -7.42 -11.94 10.54
CA ALA A 47 -7.75 -11.46 11.88
C ALA A 47 -7.79 -9.93 11.94
N ALA A 48 -6.85 -9.24 11.28
CA ALA A 48 -6.87 -7.79 11.14
C ALA A 48 -8.16 -7.31 10.44
N ALA A 49 -8.57 -7.95 9.35
CA ALA A 49 -9.81 -7.60 8.65
C ALA A 49 -11.04 -7.90 9.50
N PHE A 50 -11.06 -9.02 10.24
CA PHE A 50 -12.13 -9.33 11.17
C PHE A 50 -12.28 -8.25 12.24
N VAL A 51 -11.18 -7.82 12.88
CA VAL A 51 -11.27 -6.77 13.90
C VAL A 51 -11.76 -5.45 13.30
N ALA A 52 -11.26 -5.06 12.12
CA ALA A 52 -11.75 -3.89 11.41
C ALA A 52 -13.24 -4.00 11.03
N SER A 53 -13.72 -5.19 10.66
CA SER A 53 -15.13 -5.42 10.32
C SER A 53 -16.04 -5.26 11.53
N LEU A 54 -15.59 -5.69 12.71
CA LEU A 54 -16.30 -5.43 13.96
C LEU A 54 -16.45 -3.92 14.19
N CYS A 55 -15.39 -3.14 13.97
CA CYS A 55 -15.44 -1.68 14.11
C CYS A 55 -16.44 -1.05 13.13
N LEU A 56 -16.40 -1.43 11.84
CA LEU A 56 -17.34 -0.93 10.82
C LEU A 56 -18.79 -1.25 11.18
N LYS A 57 -19.04 -2.51 11.58
CA LYS A 57 -20.36 -2.97 12.00
C LYS A 57 -20.87 -2.20 13.21
N HIS A 58 -20.03 -2.01 14.23
CA HIS A 58 -20.40 -1.25 15.42
C HIS A 58 -20.74 0.20 15.08
N GLU A 59 -19.90 0.87 14.29
CA GLU A 59 -20.15 2.25 13.87
C GLU A 59 -21.50 2.40 13.15
N ALA A 60 -21.83 1.47 12.25
CA ALA A 60 -23.11 1.47 11.55
C ALA A 60 -24.31 1.24 12.49
N PHE A 61 -24.18 0.32 13.45
CA PHE A 61 -25.23 0.05 14.44
C PHE A 61 -25.47 1.25 15.36
N CYS A 62 -24.40 1.92 15.80
CA CYS A 62 -24.49 3.15 16.59
C CYS A 62 -25.20 4.27 15.80
N ARG A 63 -24.88 4.44 14.51
CA ARG A 63 -25.57 5.41 13.64
C ARG A 63 -27.07 5.12 13.53
N VAL A 64 -27.46 3.85 13.37
CA VAL A 64 -28.88 3.45 13.34
C VAL A 64 -29.55 3.67 14.69
N MET A 65 -28.86 3.39 15.79
CA MET A 65 -29.37 3.61 17.15
C MET A 65 -29.67 5.09 17.39
N VAL A 66 -28.71 5.98 17.11
CA VAL A 66 -28.89 7.43 17.28
C VAL A 66 -30.00 7.97 16.37
N LYS A 67 -30.17 7.40 15.17
CA LYS A 67 -31.30 7.77 14.29
C LYS A 67 -32.67 7.41 14.90
N LYS A 68 -32.75 6.30 15.64
CA LYS A 68 -33.98 5.86 16.34
C LYS A 68 -34.18 6.57 17.68
N HIS A 69 -33.07 6.93 18.33
CA HIS A 69 -32.98 7.51 19.66
C HIS A 69 -32.06 8.75 19.63
N PRO A 70 -32.54 9.90 19.10
CA PRO A 70 -31.72 11.10 18.92
C PRO A 70 -31.18 11.70 20.22
N GLU A 71 -31.75 11.31 21.37
CA GLU A 71 -31.27 11.65 22.70
C GLU A 71 -29.92 11.00 23.05
N ILE A 72 -29.58 9.90 22.39
CA ILE A 72 -28.31 9.20 22.59
C ILE A 72 -27.22 9.94 21.83
N ARG A 73 -26.18 10.38 22.56
CA ARG A 73 -24.98 10.94 21.97
C ARG A 73 -24.13 9.81 21.40
N ILE A 74 -23.68 9.96 20.16
CA ILE A 74 -22.90 8.91 19.51
C ILE A 74 -21.59 8.65 20.27
N GLU A 75 -20.96 9.69 20.82
CA GLU A 75 -19.71 9.60 21.55
C GLU A 75 -19.78 8.66 22.76
N ASP A 76 -20.97 8.53 23.36
CA ASP A 76 -21.19 7.73 24.56
C ASP A 76 -21.31 6.23 24.27
N ILE A 77 -21.48 5.85 22.99
CA ILE A 77 -21.75 4.46 22.57
C ILE A 77 -20.73 3.88 21.59
N LEU A 78 -19.69 4.65 21.22
CA LEU A 78 -18.67 4.23 20.25
C LEU A 78 -17.59 3.30 20.83
N THR A 79 -17.42 3.31 22.16
CA THR A 79 -16.42 2.47 22.83
C THR A 79 -17.14 1.37 23.60
N ILE A 80 -16.76 0.13 23.33
CA ILE A 80 -17.35 -1.03 24.02
C ILE A 80 -16.26 -1.89 24.65
N SER A 81 -16.55 -2.40 25.83
CA SER A 81 -15.76 -3.45 26.48
C SER A 81 -16.25 -4.83 26.08
N ALA A 82 -15.39 -5.83 26.20
CA ALA A 82 -15.75 -7.23 26.05
C ALA A 82 -14.86 -8.12 26.93
N ASP A 83 -15.31 -9.35 27.15
CA ASP A 83 -14.50 -10.41 27.73
C ASP A 83 -13.40 -10.86 26.75
N LYS A 84 -12.20 -11.05 27.27
CA LYS A 84 -11.02 -11.47 26.51
C LYS A 84 -11.20 -12.86 25.91
N ALA A 85 -11.63 -13.84 26.71
CA ALA A 85 -11.73 -15.23 26.26
C ALA A 85 -12.77 -15.37 25.13
N GLY A 86 -13.95 -14.79 25.29
CA GLY A 86 -14.99 -14.77 24.26
C GLY A 86 -14.56 -14.02 22.99
N PHE A 87 -13.68 -13.03 23.10
CA PHE A 87 -13.11 -12.36 21.93
C PHE A 87 -12.10 -13.23 21.17
N ILE A 88 -11.25 -13.96 21.88
CA ILE A 88 -10.32 -14.95 21.28
C ILE A 88 -11.11 -16.04 20.55
N THR A 89 -12.16 -16.57 21.19
CA THR A 89 -13.08 -17.52 20.53
C THR A 89 -13.70 -16.92 19.26
N SER A 90 -14.12 -15.66 19.31
CA SER A 90 -14.68 -14.96 18.14
C SER A 90 -13.66 -14.83 16.99
N ILE A 91 -12.38 -14.59 17.28
CA ILE A 91 -11.31 -14.57 16.26
C ILE A 91 -11.22 -15.94 15.59
N ARG A 92 -11.15 -17.01 16.38
CA ARG A 92 -11.05 -18.39 15.85
C ARG A 92 -12.22 -18.73 14.95
N GLU A 93 -13.44 -18.45 15.41
CA GLU A 93 -14.68 -18.72 14.68
C GLU A 93 -14.74 -17.93 13.37
N ALA A 94 -14.42 -16.63 13.42
CA ALA A 94 -14.40 -15.79 12.22
C ALA A 94 -13.37 -16.29 11.20
N LEU A 95 -12.15 -16.59 11.62
CA LEU A 95 -11.11 -17.13 10.75
C LEU A 95 -11.57 -18.45 10.12
N ASN A 96 -12.19 -19.34 10.90
CA ASN A 96 -12.68 -20.63 10.38
C ASN A 96 -13.93 -20.50 9.49
N SER A 97 -14.71 -19.42 9.62
CA SER A 97 -15.84 -19.13 8.76
C SER A 97 -15.40 -18.52 7.42
N PHE A 98 -14.53 -17.51 7.45
CA PHE A 98 -14.14 -16.74 6.26
C PHE A 98 -12.89 -17.30 5.55
N GLY A 99 -11.99 -17.92 6.30
CA GLY A 99 -10.73 -18.48 5.83
C GLY A 99 -10.84 -19.54 4.73
N PRO A 100 -11.83 -20.47 4.74
CA PRO A 100 -11.97 -21.48 3.69
C PRO A 100 -12.11 -20.93 2.26
N ASN A 101 -12.48 -19.65 2.10
CA ASN A 101 -12.53 -18.97 0.80
C ASN A 101 -11.14 -18.65 0.22
N PHE A 102 -10.07 -18.82 1.01
CA PHE A 102 -8.70 -18.52 0.62
C PHE A 102 -7.92 -19.78 0.31
N ARG A 103 -7.26 -19.79 -0.85
CA ARG A 103 -6.37 -20.87 -1.27
C ARG A 103 -5.29 -21.01 -0.19
N HIS A 104 -5.07 -22.23 0.31
CA HIS A 104 -4.09 -22.56 1.36
C HIS A 104 -4.49 -22.23 2.81
N TYR A 105 -5.72 -21.78 3.07
CA TYR A 105 -6.18 -21.67 4.45
C TYR A 105 -6.27 -23.04 5.12
N THR A 106 -5.83 -23.10 6.38
CA THR A 106 -5.98 -24.24 7.27
C THR A 106 -6.76 -23.82 8.50
N THR A 107 -7.53 -24.74 9.08
CA THR A 107 -8.30 -24.48 10.31
C THR A 107 -7.42 -23.85 11.38
N THR A 108 -7.94 -22.80 12.03
CA THR A 108 -7.30 -22.10 13.14
C THR A 108 -7.65 -22.81 14.44
N THR A 109 -6.62 -23.21 15.19
CA THR A 109 -6.75 -23.82 16.52
C THR A 109 -6.93 -22.75 17.61
N GLU A 110 -7.27 -23.17 18.83
CA GLU A 110 -7.36 -22.26 19.98
C GLU A 110 -6.01 -21.56 20.25
N ASP A 111 -4.93 -22.34 20.36
CA ASP A 111 -3.57 -21.82 20.55
C ASP A 111 -3.17 -20.81 19.48
N GLN A 112 -3.56 -21.05 18.22
CA GLN A 112 -3.31 -20.10 17.14
C GLN A 112 -4.12 -18.81 17.31
N ALA A 113 -5.37 -18.90 17.73
CA ALA A 113 -6.21 -17.74 17.98
C ALA A 113 -5.69 -16.88 19.15
N GLU A 114 -5.23 -17.49 20.24
CA GLU A 114 -4.59 -16.79 21.35
C GLU A 114 -3.34 -16.04 20.91
N ARG A 115 -2.47 -16.71 20.14
CA ARG A 115 -1.23 -16.10 19.63
C ARG A 115 -1.50 -15.00 18.61
N ILE A 116 -2.52 -15.18 17.75
CA ILE A 116 -2.97 -14.13 16.84
C ILE A 116 -3.46 -12.93 17.63
N TYR A 117 -4.27 -13.15 18.66
CA TYR A 117 -4.79 -12.10 19.53
C TYR A 117 -3.66 -11.26 20.16
N GLU A 118 -2.60 -11.89 20.67
CA GLU A 118 -1.42 -11.17 21.21
C GLU A 118 -0.73 -10.24 20.18
N ILE A 119 -0.92 -10.50 18.89
CA ILE A 119 -0.38 -9.66 17.80
C ILE A 119 -1.35 -8.56 17.37
N ILE A 120 -2.67 -8.80 17.37
CA ILE A 120 -3.66 -7.83 16.87
C ILE A 120 -4.24 -6.93 17.97
N ALA A 121 -3.84 -7.13 19.23
CA ALA A 121 -4.22 -6.31 20.38
C ALA A 121 -3.00 -5.72 21.09
N ILE A 122 -3.20 -4.60 21.80
CA ILE A 122 -2.26 -4.16 22.81
C ILE A 122 -2.52 -4.93 24.11
N THR A 123 -1.47 -5.57 24.60
CA THR A 123 -1.39 -6.27 25.88
C THR A 123 -0.30 -5.62 26.74
N PRO A 124 -0.24 -5.90 28.05
CA PRO A 124 0.87 -5.44 28.88
C PRO A 124 2.26 -5.82 28.34
N ARG A 125 2.36 -6.90 27.56
CA ARG A 125 3.63 -7.41 27.02
C ARG A 125 4.16 -6.61 25.82
N ASN A 126 3.28 -5.92 25.09
CA ASN A 126 3.63 -5.19 23.87
C ASN A 126 3.23 -3.70 23.91
N ALA A 127 2.92 -3.18 25.11
CA ALA A 127 2.48 -1.78 25.30
C ALA A 127 3.51 -0.74 24.81
N ASN A 128 4.79 -1.11 24.74
CA ASN A 128 5.85 -0.28 24.17
C ASN A 128 5.65 0.05 22.68
N LEU A 129 4.80 -0.68 21.94
CA LEU A 129 4.38 -0.32 20.59
C LEU A 129 3.71 1.07 20.53
N LEU A 130 3.15 1.55 21.66
CA LEU A 130 2.52 2.85 21.77
C LEU A 130 3.50 3.99 22.12
N ASN A 131 4.79 3.69 22.38
CA ASN A 131 5.78 4.69 22.80
C ASN A 131 6.30 5.58 21.65
N ASN A 132 5.95 5.27 20.40
CA ASN A 132 6.34 6.08 19.25
C ASN A 132 5.60 7.43 19.24
N SER A 133 6.20 8.49 18.70
CA SER A 133 5.58 9.83 18.65
C SER A 133 4.27 9.91 17.86
N SER A 134 4.02 8.91 17.00
CA SER A 134 2.74 8.72 16.32
C SER A 134 2.50 7.22 16.12
N PRO A 135 2.04 6.49 17.15
CA PRO A 135 1.86 5.06 17.05
C PRO A 135 0.62 4.73 16.20
N ALA A 136 0.68 3.63 15.48
CA ALA A 136 -0.50 3.04 14.87
C ALA A 136 -1.47 2.64 15.99
N LEU A 137 -2.65 3.27 16.04
CA LEU A 137 -3.62 3.00 17.11
C LEU A 137 -4.22 1.59 16.92
N PRO A 138 -4.31 0.77 17.96
CA PRO A 138 -4.92 -0.55 17.89
C PRO A 138 -6.44 -0.46 17.89
N CYS A 139 -7.09 -1.49 17.36
CA CYS A 139 -8.54 -1.67 17.56
C CYS A 139 -8.88 -2.32 18.90
N VAL A 140 -7.93 -2.98 19.56
CA VAL A 140 -8.17 -3.76 20.79
C VAL A 140 -7.06 -3.49 21.80
N ILE A 141 -7.46 -3.17 23.03
CA ILE A 141 -6.54 -2.91 24.14
C ILE A 141 -7.00 -3.69 25.37
N GLU A 142 -6.09 -4.44 25.99
CA GLU A 142 -6.31 -5.00 27.32
C GLU A 142 -6.25 -3.92 28.38
N PHE A 143 -7.30 -3.82 29.20
CA PHE A 143 -7.34 -2.90 30.35
C PHE A 143 -7.41 -3.63 31.70
N ALA A 144 -7.71 -4.93 31.67
CA ALA A 144 -7.74 -5.83 32.82
C ALA A 144 -7.39 -7.26 32.37
N ASN A 145 -7.15 -8.18 33.31
CA ASN A 145 -6.76 -9.57 33.00
C ASN A 145 -7.72 -10.26 32.02
N ASP A 146 -9.03 -10.05 32.21
CA ASP A 146 -10.09 -10.67 31.40
C ASP A 146 -10.86 -9.63 30.56
N GLY A 147 -10.41 -8.37 30.57
CA GLY A 147 -11.16 -7.24 30.00
C GLY A 147 -10.42 -6.57 28.85
N ILE A 148 -11.12 -6.43 27.72
CA ILE A 148 -10.66 -5.65 26.55
C ILE A 148 -11.57 -4.45 26.27
N ILE A 149 -10.98 -3.40 25.73
CA ILE A 149 -11.69 -2.26 25.12
C ILE A 149 -11.48 -2.32 23.60
N LYS A 150 -12.55 -2.04 22.85
CA LYS A 150 -12.51 -1.95 21.40
C LYS A 150 -12.52 -0.48 20.97
N CYS A 151 -11.47 -0.06 20.28
CA CYS A 151 -11.26 1.31 19.84
C CYS A 151 -11.54 1.43 18.33
N LEU A 152 -12.62 2.10 17.97
CA LEU A 152 -13.03 2.25 16.57
C LEU A 152 -11.97 2.96 15.70
N SER A 153 -11.26 3.94 16.27
CA SER A 153 -10.25 4.73 15.55
C SER A 153 -9.08 3.89 15.03
N GLY A 154 -8.80 2.75 15.68
CA GLY A 154 -7.71 1.86 15.28
C GLY A 154 -7.91 1.23 13.90
N ARG A 155 -9.16 1.14 13.40
CA ARG A 155 -9.47 0.45 12.14
C ARG A 155 -8.74 1.03 10.94
N HIS A 156 -8.47 2.34 10.97
CA HIS A 156 -7.78 3.06 9.90
C HIS A 156 -6.29 2.73 9.82
N HIS A 157 -5.72 2.14 10.88
CA HIS A 157 -4.31 1.82 11.01
C HIS A 157 -4.08 0.33 11.26
N GLN A 158 -5.08 -0.52 11.04
CA GLN A 158 -5.01 -1.92 11.45
C GLN A 158 -3.89 -2.70 10.74
N MET A 159 -3.62 -2.39 9.47
CA MET A 159 -2.50 -3.03 8.74
C MET A 159 -1.14 -2.58 9.27
N GLU A 160 -0.99 -1.28 9.51
CA GLU A 160 0.23 -0.70 10.06
C GLU A 160 0.51 -1.25 11.48
N PHE A 161 -0.53 -1.31 12.32
CA PHE A 161 -0.47 -1.89 13.64
C PHE A 161 -0.05 -3.37 13.59
N LEU A 162 -0.64 -4.16 12.69
CA LEU A 162 -0.28 -5.56 12.50
C LEU A 162 1.20 -5.72 12.13
N LEU A 163 1.71 -4.95 11.16
CA LEU A 163 3.11 -5.04 10.74
C LEU A 163 4.07 -4.64 11.86
N ASN A 164 3.75 -3.58 12.61
CA ASN A 164 4.55 -3.15 13.75
C ASN A 164 4.58 -4.22 14.84
N SER A 165 3.44 -4.86 15.12
CA SER A 165 3.34 -5.94 16.11
C SER A 165 4.08 -7.20 15.67
N LEU A 166 3.98 -7.59 14.40
CA LEU A 166 4.75 -8.70 13.83
C LEU A 166 6.26 -8.43 13.88
N LYS A 167 6.69 -7.21 13.53
CA LYS A 167 8.10 -6.81 13.62
C LYS A 167 8.62 -6.83 15.05
N HIS A 168 7.79 -6.39 16.00
CA HIS A 168 8.14 -6.38 17.41
C HIS A 168 8.30 -7.80 17.97
N THR A 169 7.34 -8.68 17.70
CA THR A 169 7.32 -10.03 18.26
C THR A 169 8.23 -11.02 17.52
N TYR A 170 8.36 -10.87 16.20
CA TYR A 170 9.10 -11.80 15.33
C TYR A 170 10.15 -11.08 14.45
N PRO A 171 11.11 -10.33 15.05
CA PRO A 171 12.02 -9.48 14.28
C PRO A 171 12.89 -10.26 13.28
N ARG A 172 13.36 -11.46 13.65
CA ARG A 172 14.21 -12.28 12.77
C ARG A 172 13.47 -12.77 11.53
N GLU A 173 12.24 -13.24 11.70
CA GLU A 173 11.38 -13.69 10.60
C GLU A 173 10.98 -12.51 9.72
N TYR A 174 10.60 -11.39 10.36
CA TYR A 174 10.25 -10.15 9.68
C TYR A 174 11.40 -9.66 8.79
N ASP A 175 12.60 -9.52 9.34
CA ASP A 175 13.78 -9.04 8.60
C ASP A 175 14.16 -10.01 7.46
N SER A 176 14.12 -11.32 7.71
CA SER A 176 14.38 -12.34 6.69
C SER A 176 13.38 -12.24 5.53
N TYR A 177 12.09 -12.06 5.81
CA TYR A 177 11.09 -11.94 4.77
C TYR A 177 11.12 -10.59 4.06
N GLN A 178 11.57 -9.51 4.73
CA GLN A 178 11.83 -8.24 4.06
C GLN A 178 12.89 -8.37 2.96
N GLN A 179 13.93 -9.16 3.18
CA GLN A 179 14.98 -9.42 2.18
C GLN A 179 14.45 -10.13 0.92
N LEU A 180 13.29 -10.79 1.01
CA LEU A 180 12.66 -11.51 -0.10
C LEU A 180 11.64 -10.66 -0.88
N ARG A 181 11.39 -9.42 -0.47
CA ARG A 181 10.39 -8.54 -1.07
C ARG A 181 10.71 -8.18 -2.50
N GLU A 182 11.98 -7.95 -2.81
CA GLU A 182 12.41 -7.64 -4.16
C GLU A 182 12.10 -8.79 -5.12
N GLY A 183 12.51 -10.02 -4.78
CA GLY A 183 12.19 -11.21 -5.60
C GLY A 183 10.69 -11.49 -5.71
N SER A 184 9.92 -11.18 -4.66
CA SER A 184 8.46 -11.26 -4.69
C SER A 184 7.86 -10.22 -5.64
N PHE A 185 8.39 -8.99 -5.62
CA PHE A 185 7.95 -7.92 -6.50
C PHE A 185 8.30 -8.19 -7.97
N GLN A 186 9.50 -8.72 -8.23
CA GLN A 186 9.90 -9.23 -9.56
C GLN A 186 8.94 -10.29 -10.07
N THR A 187 8.51 -11.21 -9.19
CA THR A 187 7.54 -12.27 -9.53
C THR A 187 6.16 -11.72 -9.83
N ALA A 188 5.70 -10.72 -9.08
CA ALA A 188 4.43 -10.06 -9.35
C ALA A 188 4.45 -9.32 -10.70
N VAL A 189 5.53 -8.59 -11.00
CA VAL A 189 5.73 -7.90 -12.28
C VAL A 189 5.75 -8.90 -13.43
N GLU A 190 6.52 -9.97 -13.30
CA GLU A 190 6.56 -11.02 -14.31
C GLU A 190 5.18 -11.68 -14.52
N GLY A 191 4.46 -11.97 -13.44
CA GLY A 191 3.11 -12.52 -13.50
C GLY A 191 2.14 -11.62 -14.27
N LEU A 192 2.12 -10.33 -13.96
CA LEU A 192 1.30 -9.33 -14.66
C LEU A 192 1.68 -9.21 -16.14
N VAL A 193 2.97 -9.15 -16.45
CA VAL A 193 3.44 -9.06 -17.83
C VAL A 193 3.09 -10.34 -18.59
N LYS A 194 3.31 -11.53 -18.02
CA LYS A 194 3.01 -12.80 -18.69
C LYS A 194 1.52 -13.08 -18.85
N SER A 195 0.68 -12.62 -17.92
CA SER A 195 -0.78 -12.77 -18.08
C SER A 195 -1.32 -11.97 -19.26
N SER A 196 -0.75 -10.80 -19.52
CA SER A 196 -1.25 -9.89 -20.56
C SER A 196 -0.46 -9.99 -21.88
N PHE A 197 0.81 -10.40 -21.81
CA PHE A 197 1.77 -10.52 -22.91
C PHE A 197 2.62 -11.81 -22.78
N PRO A 198 2.03 -13.00 -23.01
CA PRO A 198 2.70 -14.28 -22.76
C PRO A 198 3.97 -14.51 -23.59
N GLU A 199 4.06 -13.89 -24.77
CA GLU A 199 5.15 -14.00 -25.74
C GLU A 199 6.40 -13.17 -25.40
N LEU A 200 6.32 -12.24 -24.44
CA LEU A 200 7.46 -11.40 -24.08
C LEU A 200 8.51 -12.20 -23.30
N ASP A 201 9.77 -11.99 -23.62
CA ASP A 201 10.88 -12.60 -22.89
C ASP A 201 11.21 -11.75 -21.67
N ILE A 202 11.30 -12.38 -20.50
CA ILE A 202 11.59 -11.69 -19.24
C ILE A 202 12.91 -12.22 -18.67
N ARG A 203 13.73 -11.29 -18.19
CA ARG A 203 14.99 -11.57 -17.48
C ARG A 203 15.00 -10.80 -16.17
N ARG A 204 15.57 -11.38 -15.13
CA ARG A 204 15.69 -10.75 -13.80
C ARG A 204 17.16 -10.54 -13.44
N ASN A 205 17.44 -9.54 -12.62
CA ASN A 205 18.75 -9.30 -12.00
C ASN A 205 19.89 -9.22 -13.03
N ILE A 206 19.72 -8.40 -14.06
CA ILE A 206 20.75 -8.19 -15.09
C ILE A 206 21.78 -7.20 -14.56
N LYS A 207 23.04 -7.62 -14.49
CA LYS A 207 24.16 -6.78 -14.05
C LYS A 207 24.75 -6.04 -15.25
N LEU A 208 24.67 -4.71 -15.26
CA LEU A 208 25.35 -3.88 -16.24
C LEU A 208 26.81 -3.71 -15.83
N ARG A 209 27.71 -4.05 -16.74
CA ARG A 209 29.15 -4.07 -16.49
C ARG A 209 29.89 -3.24 -17.50
N LYS A 210 30.99 -2.62 -17.05
CA LYS A 210 31.99 -1.95 -17.89
C LYS A 210 33.37 -2.33 -17.35
N ASP A 211 34.27 -2.74 -18.24
CA ASP A 211 35.63 -3.15 -17.91
C ASP A 211 35.71 -4.16 -16.74
N GLY A 212 34.79 -5.13 -16.73
CA GLY A 212 34.68 -6.15 -15.68
C GLY A 212 34.06 -5.68 -14.36
N ARG A 213 33.87 -4.38 -14.15
CA ARG A 213 33.23 -3.80 -12.96
C ARG A 213 31.72 -3.71 -13.15
N GLU A 214 30.98 -3.96 -12.08
CA GLU A 214 29.54 -3.80 -12.02
C GLU A 214 29.19 -2.33 -11.76
N LEU A 215 28.40 -1.74 -12.66
CA LEU A 215 27.97 -0.35 -12.55
C LEU A 215 26.65 -0.23 -11.79
N THR A 216 25.68 -1.06 -12.19
CA THR A 216 24.36 -1.17 -11.60
C THR A 216 23.72 -2.47 -12.05
N ASP A 217 22.61 -2.84 -11.42
CA ASP A 217 21.70 -3.88 -11.84
C ASP A 217 20.43 -3.31 -12.49
N VAL A 218 19.72 -4.18 -13.21
CA VAL A 218 18.37 -4.00 -13.74
C VAL A 218 17.54 -5.15 -13.19
N ASP A 219 16.60 -4.84 -12.30
CA ASP A 219 15.79 -5.84 -11.59
C ASP A 219 14.99 -6.71 -12.55
N VAL A 220 14.36 -6.10 -13.56
CA VAL A 220 13.60 -6.79 -14.60
C VAL A 220 13.88 -6.17 -15.97
N ALA A 221 14.20 -7.00 -16.96
CA ALA A 221 14.24 -6.63 -18.36
C ALA A 221 13.17 -7.39 -19.15
N VAL A 222 12.34 -6.68 -19.92
CA VAL A 222 11.29 -7.26 -20.75
C VAL A 222 11.62 -7.00 -22.22
N ILE A 223 11.63 -8.05 -23.02
CA ILE A 223 12.05 -8.04 -24.42
C ILE A 223 10.85 -8.41 -25.29
N ASP A 224 10.44 -7.47 -26.13
CA ASP A 224 9.48 -7.69 -27.21
C ASP A 224 10.25 -7.93 -28.50
N ARG A 225 10.38 -9.21 -28.85
CA ARG A 225 11.13 -9.63 -30.06
C ARG A 225 10.40 -9.28 -31.35
N ARG A 226 9.06 -9.20 -31.31
CA ARG A 226 8.23 -8.94 -32.49
C ARG A 226 8.38 -7.49 -32.94
N HIS A 227 8.41 -6.57 -31.99
CA HIS A 227 8.45 -5.13 -32.27
C HIS A 227 9.81 -4.48 -32.00
N GLY A 228 10.75 -5.22 -31.39
CA GLY A 228 12.10 -4.74 -31.11
C GLY A 228 12.18 -3.79 -29.91
N TYR A 229 11.34 -3.98 -28.89
CA TYR A 229 11.41 -3.20 -27.64
C TYR A 229 12.23 -3.93 -26.59
N LEU A 230 13.05 -3.17 -25.87
CA LEU A 230 13.67 -3.56 -24.62
C LEU A 230 13.23 -2.59 -23.52
N LEU A 231 12.47 -3.08 -22.55
CA LEU A 231 12.08 -2.32 -21.37
C LEU A 231 12.97 -2.71 -20.18
N LEU A 232 13.70 -1.75 -19.64
CA LEU A 232 14.55 -1.88 -18.46
C LEU A 232 13.78 -1.35 -17.26
N VAL A 233 13.57 -2.20 -16.25
CA VAL A 233 12.76 -1.86 -15.07
C VAL A 233 13.63 -1.92 -13.82
N GLN A 234 13.66 -0.80 -13.09
CA GLN A 234 14.11 -0.77 -11.70
C GLN A 234 12.89 -0.83 -10.79
N LEU A 235 12.86 -1.83 -9.92
CA LEU A 235 11.89 -1.94 -8.85
C LEU A 235 12.42 -1.20 -7.62
N LYS A 236 11.50 -0.55 -6.92
CA LYS A 236 11.79 0.12 -5.67
C LYS A 236 10.69 -0.24 -4.68
N PHE A 237 11.04 -1.05 -3.70
CA PHE A 237 10.15 -1.37 -2.60
C PHE A 237 10.31 -0.30 -1.52
N GLN A 238 9.29 0.53 -1.31
CA GLN A 238 9.31 1.51 -0.23
C GLN A 238 8.67 0.90 1.02
N ASP A 239 9.32 1.02 2.16
CA ASP A 239 8.63 0.84 3.44
C ASP A 239 7.73 2.04 3.71
N SER A 240 6.52 1.81 4.24
CA SER A 240 5.72 2.89 4.83
C SER A 240 6.55 3.54 5.94
N ALA A 241 6.78 4.85 5.88
CA ALA A 241 6.89 5.55 7.15
C ALA A 241 5.44 5.67 7.64
N ALA A 242 5.25 5.56 8.94
CA ALA A 242 3.99 5.93 9.56
C ALA A 242 3.68 7.41 9.29
N ARG A 243 2.81 8.05 10.07
CA ARG A 243 2.54 9.51 10.02
C ARG A 243 3.74 10.42 10.38
N ASP A 244 4.98 9.91 10.32
CA ASP A 244 6.18 10.73 10.43
C ASP A 244 6.49 11.35 9.05
N PHE A 245 5.92 12.54 8.83
CA PHE A 245 6.14 13.34 7.62
C PHE A 245 7.62 13.57 7.32
N ARG A 246 8.49 13.63 8.35
CA ARG A 246 9.93 13.82 8.16
C ARG A 246 10.57 12.55 7.64
N ALA A 247 10.22 11.40 8.21
CA ALA A 247 10.67 10.10 7.71
C ALA A 247 10.14 9.84 6.29
N ASP A 248 8.88 10.17 5.99
CA ASP A 248 8.32 10.08 4.65
C ASP A 248 9.06 10.99 3.66
N ALA A 249 9.26 12.27 4.00
CA ALA A 249 9.99 13.21 3.16
C ALA A 249 11.43 12.73 2.88
N SER A 250 12.12 12.22 3.90
CA SER A 250 13.47 11.66 3.76
C SER A 250 13.49 10.41 2.87
N ARG A 251 12.50 9.52 3.00
CA ARG A 251 12.39 8.31 2.16
C ARG A 251 12.05 8.66 0.72
N MET A 252 11.16 9.63 0.50
CA MET A 252 10.83 10.10 -0.85
C MET A 252 12.02 10.79 -1.53
N ALA A 253 12.81 11.56 -0.77
CA ALA A 253 14.04 12.16 -1.27
C ALA A 253 15.08 11.09 -1.64
N ARG A 254 15.28 10.10 -0.77
CA ARG A 254 16.18 8.96 -1.03
C ARG A 254 15.73 8.14 -2.24
N PHE A 255 14.44 7.81 -2.33
CA PHE A 255 13.88 7.13 -3.50
C PHE A 255 14.20 7.90 -4.78
N ARG A 256 13.96 9.22 -4.79
CA ARG A 256 14.24 10.08 -5.94
C ARG A 256 15.73 10.06 -6.30
N GLU A 257 16.61 10.26 -5.33
CA GLU A 257 18.06 10.27 -5.55
C GLU A 257 18.56 8.94 -6.12
N GLU A 258 18.17 7.81 -5.51
CA GLU A 258 18.58 6.48 -5.97
C GLU A 258 18.03 6.17 -7.38
N SER A 259 16.80 6.59 -7.67
CA SER A 259 16.19 6.39 -8.99
C SER A 259 16.88 7.23 -10.07
N LEU A 260 17.20 8.50 -9.80
CA LEU A 260 17.92 9.34 -10.75
C LEU A 260 19.33 8.81 -10.98
N ARG A 261 20.05 8.43 -9.92
CA ARG A 261 21.37 7.81 -10.04
C ARG A 261 21.32 6.54 -10.91
N TRP A 262 20.31 5.69 -10.73
CA TRP A 262 20.13 4.52 -11.57
C TRP A 262 19.89 4.89 -13.03
N LEU A 263 19.00 5.85 -13.30
CA LEU A 263 18.71 6.34 -14.65
C LEU A 263 19.95 6.91 -15.34
N ASP A 264 20.77 7.69 -14.62
CA ASP A 264 22.00 8.28 -15.14
C ASP A 264 23.01 7.19 -15.51
N VAL A 265 23.23 6.21 -14.62
CA VAL A 265 24.15 5.09 -14.86
C VAL A 265 23.70 4.23 -16.03
N VAL A 266 22.40 3.91 -16.11
CA VAL A 266 21.85 3.14 -17.23
C VAL A 266 21.96 3.91 -18.54
N SER A 267 21.68 5.22 -18.55
CA SER A 267 21.77 6.04 -19.76
C SER A 267 23.20 6.13 -20.27
N ALA A 268 24.16 6.41 -19.39
CA ALA A 268 25.59 6.43 -19.73
C ALA A 268 26.07 5.06 -20.25
N TRP A 269 25.60 3.95 -19.66
CA TRP A 269 25.93 2.61 -20.15
C TRP A 269 25.33 2.35 -21.54
N LEU A 270 24.09 2.79 -21.78
CA LEU A 270 23.41 2.63 -23.08
C LEU A 270 24.04 3.47 -24.20
N GLU A 271 24.55 4.66 -23.90
CA GLU A 271 25.25 5.52 -24.88
C GLU A 271 26.53 4.87 -25.42
N GLU A 272 27.20 4.06 -24.59
CA GLU A 272 28.43 3.37 -24.96
C GLU A 272 28.19 1.93 -25.47
N ALA A 273 27.01 1.36 -25.21
CA ALA A 273 26.72 -0.03 -25.51
C ALA A 273 26.52 -0.27 -27.01
N ASP A 274 27.35 -1.12 -27.59
CA ASP A 274 27.13 -1.64 -28.94
C ASP A 274 26.09 -2.81 -28.94
N GLU A 275 25.72 -3.26 -30.14
CA GLU A 275 24.74 -4.35 -30.28
C GLU A 275 25.22 -5.64 -29.60
N GLN A 276 26.52 -5.92 -29.62
CA GLN A 276 27.10 -7.12 -29.02
C GLN A 276 27.01 -7.07 -27.49
N MET A 277 27.31 -5.92 -26.90
CA MET A 277 27.23 -5.65 -25.47
C MET A 277 25.78 -5.75 -24.98
N LEU A 278 24.84 -5.11 -25.67
CA LEU A 278 23.41 -5.22 -25.40
C LEU A 278 22.94 -6.69 -25.46
N ARG A 279 23.31 -7.38 -26.53
CA ARG A 279 22.94 -8.78 -26.76
C ARG A 279 23.47 -9.70 -25.67
N SER A 280 24.71 -9.49 -25.25
CA SER A 280 25.36 -10.26 -24.20
C SER A 280 24.71 -10.01 -22.84
N ALA A 281 24.55 -8.74 -22.45
CA ALA A 281 24.01 -8.36 -21.15
C ALA A 281 22.57 -8.87 -20.94
N PHE A 282 21.70 -8.66 -21.93
CA PHE A 282 20.28 -9.02 -21.85
C PHE A 282 19.96 -10.41 -22.41
N ARG A 283 20.98 -11.16 -22.87
CA ARG A 283 20.83 -12.49 -23.48
C ARG A 283 19.82 -12.50 -24.62
N ILE A 284 19.92 -11.51 -25.52
CA ILE A 284 18.99 -11.31 -26.62
C ILE A 284 19.24 -12.37 -27.71
N PRO A 285 18.23 -13.16 -28.13
CA PRO A 285 18.42 -14.20 -29.14
C PRO A 285 18.95 -13.65 -30.47
N ARG A 286 19.89 -14.37 -31.11
CA ARG A 286 20.45 -14.02 -32.44
C ARG A 286 19.32 -13.72 -33.45
N GLY A 287 19.52 -12.71 -34.28
CA GLY A 287 18.51 -12.26 -35.26
C GLY A 287 17.42 -11.34 -34.71
N THR A 288 17.31 -11.19 -33.38
CA THR A 288 16.44 -10.15 -32.79
C THR A 288 17.14 -8.79 -32.89
N GLN A 289 16.50 -7.81 -33.52
CA GLN A 289 16.95 -6.42 -33.57
C GLN A 289 16.19 -5.60 -32.52
N ILE A 290 16.93 -4.93 -31.63
CA ILE A 290 16.34 -3.96 -30.69
C ILE A 290 16.34 -2.59 -31.37
N ARG A 291 15.15 -2.00 -31.49
CA ARG A 291 14.93 -0.70 -32.13
C ARG A 291 14.70 0.40 -31.11
N GLN A 292 14.09 0.06 -29.97
CA GLN A 292 13.73 1.03 -28.95
C GLN A 292 14.03 0.46 -27.57
N ILE A 293 14.76 1.23 -26.78
CA ILE A 293 15.04 0.94 -25.38
C ILE A 293 14.23 1.93 -24.55
N ARG A 294 13.59 1.43 -23.49
CA ARG A 294 12.77 2.22 -22.57
C ARG A 294 13.16 1.91 -21.14
N LYS A 295 13.05 2.90 -20.27
CA LYS A 295 13.35 2.81 -18.84
C LYS A 295 12.07 3.00 -18.04
N LEU A 296 11.89 2.18 -17.01
CA LEU A 296 10.77 2.26 -16.07
C LEU A 296 11.27 2.18 -14.64
N VAL A 297 11.00 3.20 -13.84
CA VAL A 297 11.11 3.10 -12.38
C VAL A 297 9.75 2.73 -11.81
N LEU A 298 9.66 1.56 -11.19
CA LEU A 298 8.41 1.03 -10.65
C LEU A 298 8.47 0.97 -9.11
N GLY A 299 7.77 1.91 -8.48
CA GLY A 299 7.62 1.94 -7.03
C GLY A 299 6.53 0.97 -6.56
N ARG A 300 6.73 0.31 -5.42
CA ARG A 300 5.69 -0.57 -4.85
C ARG A 300 4.43 0.22 -4.49
N HIS A 301 4.59 1.33 -3.77
CA HIS A 301 3.47 2.13 -3.27
C HIS A 301 3.43 3.52 -3.90
N HIS A 302 4.58 4.17 -4.03
CA HIS A 302 4.67 5.55 -4.53
C HIS A 302 5.81 5.71 -5.53
N ALA A 303 5.63 6.58 -6.51
CA ALA A 303 6.69 7.01 -7.43
C ALA A 303 6.63 8.52 -7.74
N TRP A 304 5.73 9.25 -7.07
CA TRP A 304 5.40 10.64 -7.39
C TRP A 304 6.56 11.62 -7.24
N SER A 305 7.53 11.34 -6.36
CA SER A 305 8.68 12.25 -6.19
C SER A 305 9.56 12.37 -7.44
N LEU A 306 9.42 11.47 -8.43
CA LEU A 306 10.06 11.60 -9.75
C LEU A 306 9.33 12.59 -10.68
N ARG A 307 8.09 12.96 -10.38
CA ARG A 307 7.34 13.95 -11.18
C ARG A 307 7.95 15.35 -11.12
N SER A 308 8.62 15.69 -10.02
CA SER A 308 9.27 16.99 -9.87
C SER A 308 10.60 17.08 -10.64
N VAL A 309 10.91 16.11 -11.50
CA VAL A 309 12.18 16.01 -12.21
C VAL A 309 11.91 15.86 -13.70
N SER A 310 12.74 16.50 -14.52
CA SER A 310 12.72 16.33 -15.96
C SER A 310 13.29 14.96 -16.32
N LEU A 311 12.49 14.10 -16.94
CA LEU A 311 12.90 12.78 -17.42
C LEU A 311 12.91 12.78 -18.94
N ASP A 312 13.86 12.08 -19.55
CA ASP A 312 13.88 11.89 -21.00
C ASP A 312 12.62 11.16 -21.51
N ASN A 313 12.38 11.26 -22.82
CA ASN A 313 11.21 10.69 -23.49
C ASN A 313 11.15 9.15 -23.42
N ASP A 314 12.27 8.50 -23.14
CA ASP A 314 12.38 7.05 -23.09
C ASP A 314 12.21 6.53 -21.66
N THR A 315 12.03 7.43 -20.68
CA THR A 315 11.90 7.14 -19.26
C THR A 315 10.47 7.36 -18.79
N SER A 316 9.98 6.39 -18.02
CA SER A 316 8.68 6.43 -17.35
C SER A 316 8.82 6.03 -15.88
N PHE A 317 7.85 6.43 -15.05
CA PHE A 317 7.72 5.95 -13.69
C PHE A 317 6.26 5.63 -13.37
N ALA A 318 6.05 4.72 -12.42
CA ALA A 318 4.73 4.37 -11.95
C ALA A 318 4.78 3.77 -10.54
N SER A 319 3.67 3.81 -9.81
CA SER A 319 3.42 2.85 -8.74
C SER A 319 2.92 1.52 -9.30
N TRP A 320 3.02 0.45 -8.51
CA TRP A 320 2.48 -0.86 -8.89
C TRP A 320 1.01 -0.82 -9.30
N ASN A 321 0.18 -0.09 -8.55
CA ASN A 321 -1.24 0.04 -8.86
C ASN A 321 -1.47 0.80 -10.17
N GLN A 322 -0.65 1.80 -10.48
CA GLN A 322 -0.70 2.50 -11.77
C GLN A 322 -0.30 1.58 -12.94
N MET A 323 0.68 0.69 -12.73
CA MET A 323 1.08 -0.31 -13.71
C MET A 323 -0.04 -1.33 -13.97
N ILE A 324 -0.64 -1.93 -12.93
CA ILE A 324 -1.80 -2.82 -13.06
C ILE A 324 -2.92 -2.11 -13.84
N ASN A 325 -3.30 -0.91 -13.41
CA ASN A 325 -4.37 -0.16 -14.05
C ASN A 325 -4.07 0.11 -15.53
N THR A 326 -2.81 0.41 -15.88
CA THR A 326 -2.41 0.62 -17.27
C THR A 326 -2.57 -0.65 -18.09
N VAL A 327 -2.10 -1.78 -17.59
CA VAL A 327 -2.26 -3.09 -18.25
C VAL A 327 -3.74 -3.45 -18.41
N MET A 328 -4.56 -3.28 -17.37
CA MET A 328 -6.00 -3.52 -17.43
C MET A 328 -6.73 -2.57 -18.38
N LEU A 329 -6.32 -1.30 -18.46
CA LEU A 329 -6.87 -0.35 -19.42
C LEU A 329 -6.54 -0.77 -20.86
N MET A 330 -5.33 -1.26 -21.11
CA MET A 330 -4.96 -1.83 -22.42
C MET A 330 -5.83 -3.03 -22.78
N GLU A 331 -6.12 -3.91 -21.82
CA GLU A 331 -7.00 -5.07 -22.05
C GLU A 331 -8.42 -4.65 -22.44
N LYS A 332 -8.92 -3.53 -21.90
CA LYS A 332 -10.28 -3.01 -22.17
C LYS A 332 -10.40 -2.18 -23.45
N GLN A 333 -9.33 -1.53 -23.93
CA GLN A 333 -9.39 -0.51 -25.00
C GLN A 333 -9.23 -1.03 -26.46
N GLN A 334 -9.25 -2.35 -26.71
CA GLN A 334 -9.17 -3.06 -28.02
C GLN A 334 -7.76 -3.40 -28.59
N GLY A 335 -7.64 -4.64 -29.13
CA GLY A 335 -6.81 -5.02 -30.29
C GLY A 335 -5.29 -5.11 -30.14
N ASP A 336 -4.59 -5.32 -31.28
CA ASP A 336 -3.15 -5.62 -31.50
C ASP A 336 -2.14 -4.58 -30.93
N PHE A 337 -2.60 -3.61 -30.12
CA PHE A 337 -1.77 -2.60 -29.44
C PHE A 337 -1.18 -3.06 -28.10
N ARG A 338 -1.22 -4.37 -27.83
CA ARG A 338 -0.57 -5.00 -26.68
C ARG A 338 0.95 -5.09 -26.87
N THR A 339 1.60 -3.94 -26.97
CA THR A 339 3.06 -3.84 -27.07
C THR A 339 3.65 -3.17 -25.84
N LEU A 340 4.93 -3.44 -25.56
CA LEU A 340 5.67 -2.71 -24.53
C LEU A 340 5.71 -1.20 -24.80
N GLY A 341 5.75 -0.81 -26.09
CA GLY A 341 5.63 0.58 -26.50
C GLY A 341 4.30 1.21 -26.08
N GLY A 342 3.19 0.46 -26.17
CA GLY A 342 1.87 0.87 -25.69
C GLY A 342 1.84 1.11 -24.18
N VAL A 343 2.40 0.17 -23.40
CA VAL A 343 2.52 0.32 -21.92
C VAL A 343 3.26 1.62 -21.59
N HIS A 344 4.43 1.83 -22.18
CA HIS A 344 5.24 3.02 -21.94
C HIS A 344 4.49 4.30 -22.32
N THR A 345 3.82 4.31 -23.49
CA THR A 345 3.04 5.47 -23.97
C THR A 345 1.92 5.84 -23.00
N LEU A 346 1.19 4.86 -22.48
CA LEU A 346 0.10 5.10 -21.54
C LEU A 346 0.61 5.57 -20.17
N LEU A 347 1.72 5.01 -19.69
CA LEU A 347 2.38 5.49 -18.46
C LEU A 347 2.85 6.93 -18.62
N ARG A 348 3.48 7.28 -19.75
CA ARG A 348 3.85 8.66 -20.05
C ARG A 348 2.61 9.56 -20.01
N LYS A 349 1.59 9.26 -20.80
CA LYS A 349 0.38 10.08 -20.94
C LYS A 349 -0.38 10.29 -19.62
N TYR A 350 -0.56 9.23 -18.82
CA TYR A 350 -1.47 9.25 -17.67
C TYR A 350 -0.77 9.34 -16.32
N VAL A 351 0.56 9.20 -16.26
CA VAL A 351 1.33 9.27 -15.01
C VAL A 351 2.40 10.36 -15.08
N VAL A 352 3.32 10.25 -16.03
CA VAL A 352 4.52 11.12 -16.12
C VAL A 352 4.14 12.52 -16.58
N ASP A 353 3.46 12.61 -17.73
CA ASP A 353 3.05 13.84 -18.41
C ASP A 353 1.61 14.26 -18.06
N ALA A 354 0.98 13.55 -17.13
CA ALA A 354 -0.37 13.90 -16.71
C ALA A 354 -0.36 15.33 -16.14
N PRO A 355 -1.32 16.20 -16.50
CA PRO A 355 -1.36 17.56 -16.00
C PRO A 355 -1.47 17.56 -14.47
N ASP A 356 -0.92 18.58 -13.83
CA ASP A 356 -1.11 18.78 -12.40
C ASP A 356 -2.59 18.90 -12.09
N ARG A 357 -3.08 17.97 -11.27
CA ARG A 357 -4.41 18.07 -10.70
C ARG A 357 -4.33 19.05 -9.56
N HIS A 358 -4.45 20.33 -9.87
CA HIS A 358 -4.68 21.33 -8.84
C HIS A 358 -5.99 20.98 -8.13
N HIS A 359 -5.99 21.02 -6.80
CA HIS A 359 -7.24 21.04 -6.06
C HIS A 359 -8.08 22.18 -6.64
N ARG A 360 -9.33 21.88 -7.02
CA ARG A 360 -10.27 22.94 -7.37
C ARG A 360 -10.30 23.90 -6.19
N ASP A 361 -10.23 25.19 -6.46
CA ASP A 361 -10.37 26.22 -5.44
C ASP A 361 -11.59 25.88 -4.60
N GLN A 362 -11.37 25.57 -3.32
CA GLN A 362 -12.47 25.27 -2.43
C GLN A 362 -13.20 26.58 -2.15
N ALA A 363 -14.51 26.59 -2.38
CA ALA A 363 -15.32 27.70 -1.93
C ALA A 363 -15.11 27.87 -0.41
N PRO A 364 -15.00 29.12 0.09
CA PRO A 364 -14.88 29.38 1.52
C PRO A 364 -15.92 28.58 2.31
N VAL A 365 -15.46 27.81 3.29
CA VAL A 365 -16.36 27.11 4.20
C VAL A 365 -16.49 27.98 5.44
N GLU A 366 -17.67 28.54 5.66
CA GLU A 366 -18.01 29.28 6.86
C GLU A 366 -18.58 28.36 7.92
N TYR A 367 -18.08 28.50 9.13
CA TYR A 367 -18.57 27.84 10.32
C TYR A 367 -19.06 28.92 11.29
N VAL A 368 -20.23 28.66 11.88
CA VAL A 368 -20.83 29.53 12.90
C VAL A 368 -20.95 28.71 14.18
N LEU A 369 -20.28 29.16 15.23
CA LEU A 369 -20.41 28.61 16.59
C LEU A 369 -20.85 29.75 17.50
N ASP A 370 -22.14 29.77 17.85
CA ASP A 370 -22.79 30.85 18.60
C ASP A 370 -22.52 32.25 18.00
N LYS A 371 -21.69 33.05 18.68
CA LYS A 371 -21.31 34.42 18.27
C LYS A 371 -20.00 34.46 17.48
N LEU A 372 -19.33 33.32 17.29
CA LEU A 372 -18.07 33.22 16.58
C LEU A 372 -18.30 32.71 15.16
N LYS A 373 -17.80 33.49 14.20
CA LYS A 373 -17.79 33.13 12.77
C LYS A 373 -16.35 32.90 12.34
N PHE A 374 -16.06 31.72 11.81
CA PHE A 374 -14.74 31.40 11.25
C PHE A 374 -14.91 30.84 9.85
N SER A 375 -14.01 31.25 8.94
CA SER A 375 -14.00 30.80 7.55
C SER A 375 -12.67 30.13 7.24
N VAL A 376 -12.72 28.94 6.62
CA VAL A 376 -11.54 28.34 6.01
C VAL A 376 -11.50 28.81 4.56
N VAL A 377 -10.49 29.63 4.24
CA VAL A 377 -10.25 30.16 2.89
C VAL A 377 -8.93 29.62 2.36
N GLN A 378 -8.92 29.21 1.10
CA GLN A 378 -7.70 28.81 0.41
C GLN A 378 -6.93 30.08 0.00
N THR A 379 -5.82 30.38 0.66
CA THR A 379 -4.95 31.51 0.30
C THR A 379 -3.99 31.09 -0.80
N ARG A 380 -3.94 31.86 -1.89
CA ARG A 380 -2.89 31.72 -2.91
C ARG A 380 -1.60 32.34 -2.39
N LYS A 381 -0.47 31.78 -2.78
CA LYS A 381 0.87 32.20 -2.32
C LYS A 381 1.20 33.68 -2.65
N ASP A 382 0.45 34.26 -3.59
CA ASP A 382 0.62 35.60 -4.12
C ASP A 382 -0.47 36.59 -3.64
N GLU A 383 -1.43 36.15 -2.81
CA GLU A 383 -2.48 37.01 -2.25
C GLU A 383 -2.19 37.34 -0.78
N PRO A 384 -2.30 38.62 -0.36
CA PRO A 384 -2.14 38.98 1.04
C PRO A 384 -3.21 38.29 1.89
N PRO A 385 -2.89 37.83 3.12
CA PRO A 385 -3.86 37.21 4.00
C PRO A 385 -5.02 38.17 4.25
N VAL A 386 -6.25 37.66 4.09
CA VAL A 386 -7.47 38.41 4.36
C VAL A 386 -7.44 38.86 5.82
N SER A 387 -7.28 40.17 6.04
CA SER A 387 -7.28 40.76 7.38
C SER A 387 -8.68 40.60 8.00
N GLY A 388 -8.78 39.86 9.10
CA GLY A 388 -10.02 39.75 9.86
C GLY A 388 -10.41 41.12 10.43
N SER A 389 -11.53 41.68 9.95
CA SER A 389 -12.16 42.85 10.56
C SER A 389 -12.86 42.41 11.84
N ALA A 390 -12.24 42.65 12.99
CA ALA A 390 -12.96 42.68 14.26
C ALA A 390 -13.79 43.97 14.29
N GLU A 391 -15.04 43.92 13.81
CA GLU A 391 -16.01 44.96 14.13
C GLU A 391 -16.44 44.79 15.59
N THR A 392 -15.79 45.53 16.48
CA THR A 392 -16.26 45.77 17.83
C THR A 392 -17.51 46.65 17.76
N LYS A 393 -18.70 46.05 17.67
CA LYS A 393 -19.95 46.79 17.90
C LYS A 393 -20.15 46.94 19.41
N ALA A 394 -19.78 48.12 19.91
CA ALA A 394 -20.27 48.63 21.17
C ALA A 394 -21.68 49.20 20.97
N SER A 395 -22.66 48.63 21.67
CA SER A 395 -23.90 49.28 22.09
C SER A 395 -24.49 48.48 23.24
#